data_AF-A0A2M8Q725-F1
#
_entry.id   AF-A0A2M8Q725-F1
#
_cell.length_a   1.000
_cell.length_b   1.000
_cell.length_c   1.000
_cell.angle_alpha   90.00
_cell.angle_beta   90.00
_cell.angle_gamma   90.00
#
_symmetry.space_group_name_H-M   'P 1'
#
loop_
_entity.id
_entity.type
_entity.pdbx_description
1 polymer ?
#
loop_
_entity_poly.entity_id
_entity_poly.type
_entity_poly.pdbx_seq_one_letter_code
_entity_poly.pdbx_strand_id
1 'polypeptide(L)'
;MQFSNHVDELHDITYEGIPDHGHYNVPILSGGAVLGVIVLYLPPGYAYNERDVRFLQAFASTLSNIIRRKRTEDLLRESEARFRQIVENASDIIYRMDAEGRMTYVNPVGLRWMGYAEEREVLGKY
;
A
#
# COMPACT_ATOMS: atom_id res chain seq x y z
N MET A 1 19.64 -6.51 -10.09
CA MET A 1 19.09 -7.84 -10.40
C MET A 1 20.25 -8.80 -10.41
N GLN A 2 20.06 -9.99 -9.86
CA GLN A 2 21.07 -11.04 -9.80
C GLN A 2 20.51 -12.29 -10.45
N PHE A 3 21.36 -13.03 -11.14
CA PHE A 3 21.07 -14.32 -11.72
C PHE A 3 22.16 -15.29 -11.29
N SER A 4 21.75 -16.49 -10.88
CA SER A 4 22.64 -17.65 -10.82
C SER A 4 21.95 -18.83 -11.47
N ASN A 5 22.72 -19.71 -12.10
CA ASN A 5 22.20 -20.92 -12.73
C ASN A 5 22.36 -22.18 -11.86
N HIS A 6 22.96 -22.07 -10.68
CA HIS A 6 23.15 -23.16 -9.71
C HIS A 6 23.31 -22.58 -8.30
N VAL A 7 23.33 -23.44 -7.28
CA VAL A 7 23.67 -23.02 -5.91
C VAL A 7 25.16 -22.68 -5.87
N ASP A 8 25.48 -21.43 -5.54
CA ASP A 8 26.84 -20.89 -5.53
C ASP A 8 27.17 -20.19 -4.19
N GLU A 9 28.34 -19.56 -4.12
CA GLU A 9 28.83 -18.84 -2.94
C GLU A 9 27.96 -17.63 -2.55
N LEU A 10 27.07 -17.16 -3.43
CA LEU A 10 26.16 -16.04 -3.17
C LEU A 10 24.84 -16.51 -2.51
N HIS A 11 24.72 -17.80 -2.21
CA HIS A 11 23.57 -18.37 -1.52
C HIS A 11 23.70 -18.23 0.00
N ASP A 12 23.26 -17.10 0.56
CA ASP A 12 23.41 -16.82 2.00
C ASP A 12 22.65 -17.79 2.94
N ILE A 13 21.58 -18.44 2.45
CA ILE A 13 20.73 -19.33 3.27
C ILE A 13 20.82 -20.78 2.78
N THR A 14 21.76 -21.57 3.29
CA THR A 14 21.92 -22.99 2.89
C THR A 14 21.44 -23.96 3.97
N TYR A 15 20.99 -25.16 3.57
CA TYR A 15 20.72 -26.27 4.49
C TYR A 15 21.22 -27.60 3.91
N GLU A 16 21.42 -28.61 4.76
CA GLU A 16 21.91 -29.92 4.35
C GLU A 16 20.93 -30.60 3.39
N GLY A 17 21.43 -31.03 2.22
CA GLY A 17 20.60 -31.65 1.18
C GLY A 17 19.82 -30.67 0.31
N ILE A 18 20.15 -29.38 0.31
CA ILE A 18 19.54 -28.42 -0.62
C ILE A 18 19.75 -28.88 -2.08
N PRO A 19 18.66 -29.04 -2.88
CA PRO A 19 18.80 -29.40 -4.28
C PRO A 19 19.51 -28.28 -5.05
N ASP A 20 20.33 -28.65 -6.02
CA ASP A 20 20.91 -27.67 -6.93
C ASP A 20 19.80 -26.99 -7.76
N HIS A 21 19.89 -25.67 -7.91
CA HIS A 21 18.91 -24.84 -8.60
C HIS A 21 19.50 -23.49 -8.99
N GLY A 22 19.02 -22.93 -10.08
CA GLY A 22 19.27 -21.53 -10.43
C GLY A 22 18.24 -20.60 -9.80
N HIS A 23 18.50 -19.30 -9.85
CA HIS A 23 17.51 -18.30 -9.45
C HIS A 23 17.71 -16.94 -10.14
N TYR A 24 16.60 -16.21 -10.30
CA TYR A 24 16.60 -14.77 -10.53
C TYR A 24 16.16 -14.03 -9.26
N ASN A 25 16.98 -13.11 -8.77
CA ASN A 25 16.64 -12.18 -7.69
C ASN A 25 16.36 -10.79 -8.27
N VAL A 26 15.10 -10.39 -8.25
CA VAL A 26 14.58 -9.20 -8.91
C VAL A 26 14.07 -8.21 -7.87
N PRO A 27 14.77 -7.09 -7.62
CA PRO A 27 14.29 -6.11 -6.67
C PRO A 27 13.07 -5.37 -7.23
N ILE A 28 12.06 -5.19 -6.37
CA ILE A 28 10.92 -4.31 -6.64
C ILE A 28 11.31 -2.91 -6.15
N LEU A 29 11.55 -1.99 -7.07
CA LEU A 29 12.07 -0.65 -6.77
C LEU A 29 11.00 0.42 -6.92
N SER A 30 10.98 1.40 -6.03
CA SER A 30 10.13 2.59 -6.13
C SER A 30 10.88 3.83 -5.63
N GLY A 31 11.11 4.80 -6.51
CA GLY A 31 11.77 6.06 -6.14
C GLY A 31 13.16 5.90 -5.48
N GLY A 32 13.91 4.88 -5.84
CA GLY A 32 15.21 4.55 -5.22
C GLY A 32 15.14 3.67 -3.98
N ALA A 33 13.95 3.44 -3.41
CA ALA A 33 13.74 2.51 -2.30
C ALA A 33 13.44 1.08 -2.80
N VAL A 34 13.93 0.08 -2.08
CA VAL A 34 13.56 -1.33 -2.28
C VAL A 34 12.27 -1.61 -1.51
N LEU A 35 11.21 -1.96 -2.24
CA LEU A 35 9.92 -2.34 -1.64
C LEU A 35 9.87 -3.83 -1.29
N GLY A 36 10.70 -4.64 -1.94
CA GLY A 36 10.79 -6.09 -1.76
C GLY A 36 11.67 -6.73 -2.84
N VAL A 37 11.77 -8.05 -2.81
CA VAL A 37 12.51 -8.84 -3.81
C VAL A 37 11.64 -10.00 -4.27
N ILE A 38 11.60 -10.22 -5.59
CA ILE A 38 11.03 -11.42 -6.19
C ILE A 38 12.17 -12.40 -6.40
N VAL A 39 12.03 -13.60 -5.87
CA VAL A 39 12.96 -14.71 -6.10
C VAL A 39 12.25 -15.73 -6.97
N LEU A 40 12.81 -16.02 -8.14
CA LEU A 40 12.32 -17.08 -9.03
C LEU A 40 13.34 -18.20 -9.05
N TYR A 41 12.95 -19.39 -8.59
CA TYR A 41 13.77 -20.60 -8.67
C TYR A 41 13.67 -21.23 -10.07
N LEU A 42 14.80 -21.74 -10.54
CA LEU A 42 15.00 -22.30 -11.87
C LEU A 42 15.66 -23.68 -11.77
N PRO A 43 15.47 -24.55 -12.77
CA PRO A 43 16.29 -25.76 -12.89
C PRO A 43 17.79 -25.42 -12.91
N PRO A 44 18.64 -26.31 -12.36
CA PRO A 44 20.08 -26.12 -12.43
C PRO A 44 20.57 -26.12 -13.88
N GLY A 45 21.56 -25.28 -14.18
CA GLY A 45 22.09 -25.09 -15.53
C GLY A 45 21.20 -24.29 -16.47
N TYR A 46 20.10 -23.70 -15.97
CA TYR A 46 19.28 -22.79 -16.78
C TYR A 46 20.16 -21.70 -17.41
N ALA A 47 20.01 -21.46 -18.71
CA ALA A 47 20.83 -20.47 -19.39
C ALA A 47 20.29 -19.05 -19.15
N TYR A 48 21.18 -18.10 -18.88
CA TYR A 48 20.80 -16.69 -18.81
C TYR A 48 20.08 -16.27 -20.09
N ASN A 49 18.95 -15.57 -19.93
CA ASN A 49 18.13 -15.13 -21.05
C ASN A 49 17.69 -13.67 -20.84
N GLU A 50 18.13 -12.79 -21.73
CA GLU A 50 17.76 -11.38 -21.67
C GLU A 50 16.24 -11.14 -21.76
N ARG A 51 15.50 -12.04 -22.43
CA ARG A 51 14.05 -11.93 -22.52
C ARG A 51 13.40 -12.11 -21.15
N ASP A 52 13.92 -13.03 -20.33
CA ASP A 52 13.43 -13.24 -18.98
C ASP A 52 13.74 -12.02 -18.11
N VAL A 53 14.96 -11.49 -18.23
CA VAL A 53 15.37 -10.27 -17.53
C VAL A 53 14.44 -9.11 -17.85
N ARG A 54 14.18 -8.85 -19.14
CA ARG A 54 13.26 -7.78 -19.57
C ARG A 54 11.84 -8.01 -19.04
N PHE A 55 11.35 -9.24 -19.10
CA PHE A 55 10.02 -9.59 -18.60
C PHE A 55 9.92 -9.37 -17.09
N LEU A 56 10.88 -9.90 -16.32
CA LEU A 56 10.92 -9.79 -14.87
C LEU A 56 11.06 -8.34 -14.40
N GLN A 57 11.84 -7.52 -15.11
CA GLN A 57 11.95 -6.07 -14.85
C GLN A 57 10.61 -5.34 -15.09
N ALA A 58 9.92 -5.64 -16.20
CA ALA A 58 8.61 -5.06 -16.48
C ALA A 58 7.56 -5.49 -15.45
N PHE A 59 7.62 -6.75 -15.03
CA PHE A 59 6.75 -7.30 -14.00
C PHE A 59 7.01 -6.63 -12.64
N ALA A 60 8.27 -6.55 -12.19
CA ALA A 60 8.64 -5.86 -10.96
C ALA A 60 8.26 -4.38 -10.96
N SER A 61 8.39 -3.69 -12.10
CA SER A 61 7.95 -2.30 -12.26
C SER A 61 6.43 -2.14 -12.11
N THR A 62 5.67 -3.07 -12.70
CA THR A 62 4.21 -3.09 -12.56
C THR A 62 3.79 -3.34 -11.12
N LEU A 63 4.42 -4.31 -10.45
CA LEU A 63 4.18 -4.59 -9.04
C LEU A 63 4.53 -3.40 -8.14
N SER A 64 5.64 -2.70 -8.41
CA SER A 64 6.01 -1.48 -7.68
C SER A 64 4.91 -0.42 -7.72
N ASN A 65 4.33 -0.18 -8.90
CA ASN A 65 3.22 0.76 -9.05
C ASN A 65 1.99 0.32 -8.24
N ILE A 66 1.65 -0.97 -8.25
CA ILE A 66 0.52 -1.52 -7.50
C ILE A 66 0.75 -1.40 -5.98
N ILE A 67 1.92 -1.80 -5.49
CA ILE A 67 2.28 -1.73 -4.06
C ILE A 67 2.24 -0.28 -3.59
N ARG A 68 2.84 0.65 -4.36
CA ARG A 68 2.82 2.08 -4.02
C ARG A 68 1.39 2.61 -3.93
N ARG A 69 0.55 2.30 -4.94
CA ARG A 69 -0.86 2.73 -4.94
C ARG A 69 -1.60 2.20 -3.70
N LYS A 70 -1.43 0.91 -3.39
CA LYS A 70 -2.09 0.28 -2.22
C LYS A 70 -1.65 0.90 -0.91
N ARG A 71 -0.34 1.14 -0.70
CA ARG A 71 0.15 1.83 0.49
C ARG A 71 -0.41 3.24 0.63
N THR A 72 -0.54 4.00 -0.47
CA THR A 72 -1.17 5.33 -0.44
C THR A 72 -2.66 5.25 -0.09
N GLU A 73 -3.40 4.31 -0.68
CA GLU A 73 -4.82 4.07 -0.36
C GLU A 73 -5.01 3.71 1.13
N ASP A 74 -4.17 2.81 1.66
CA ASP A 74 -4.26 2.36 3.05
C ASP A 74 -3.91 3.49 4.03
N LEU A 75 -2.87 4.27 3.74
CA LEU A 75 -2.51 5.45 4.55
C LEU A 75 -3.61 6.51 4.56
N LEU A 76 -4.23 6.77 3.41
CA LEU A 76 -5.37 7.68 3.32
C LEU A 76 -6.54 7.17 4.17
N ARG A 77 -6.88 5.87 4.02
CA ARG A 77 -7.96 5.24 4.79
C ARG A 77 -7.69 5.27 6.29
N GLU A 78 -6.46 5.02 6.74
CA GLU A 78 -6.09 5.10 8.15
C GLU A 78 -6.21 6.54 8.66
N SER A 79 -5.73 7.52 7.89
CA SER A 79 -5.83 8.94 8.23
C SER A 79 -7.29 9.40 8.34
N GLU A 80 -8.15 9.01 7.39
CA GLU A 80 -9.57 9.31 7.42
C GLU A 80 -10.29 8.67 8.61
N ALA A 81 -9.96 7.41 8.93
CA ALA A 81 -10.51 6.73 10.09
C ALA A 81 -10.08 7.41 11.40
N ARG A 82 -8.81 7.78 11.50
CA ARG A 82 -8.27 8.51 12.66
C ARG A 82 -8.90 9.88 12.81
N PHE A 83 -9.03 10.64 11.72
CA PHE A 83 -9.72 11.93 11.72
C PHE A 83 -11.17 11.80 12.17
N ARG A 84 -11.90 10.82 11.62
CA ARG A 84 -13.28 10.54 12.02
C ARG A 84 -13.38 10.24 13.51
N GLN A 85 -12.52 9.38 14.04
CA GLN A 85 -12.48 9.08 15.47
C GLN A 85 -12.25 10.33 16.32
N ILE A 86 -11.31 11.20 15.94
CA ILE A 86 -11.05 12.44 16.67
C ILE A 86 -12.28 13.34 16.68
N VAL A 87 -12.89 13.57 15.51
CA VAL A 87 -14.00 14.51 15.39
C VAL A 87 -15.29 14.00 16.04
N GLU A 88 -15.59 12.70 15.89
CA GLU A 88 -16.77 12.08 16.49
C GLU A 88 -16.70 12.02 18.02
N ASN A 89 -15.50 11.93 18.60
CA ASN A 89 -15.29 11.88 20.05
C ASN A 89 -14.87 13.22 20.67
N ALA A 90 -14.72 14.28 19.87
CA ALA A 90 -14.40 15.61 20.39
C ALA A 90 -15.53 16.12 21.28
N SER A 91 -15.17 16.80 22.37
CA SER A 91 -16.13 17.47 23.26
C SER A 91 -16.61 18.81 22.72
N ASP A 92 -15.92 19.38 21.73
CA ASP A 92 -16.30 20.62 21.07
C ASP A 92 -17.31 20.38 19.93
N ILE A 93 -18.08 21.41 19.60
CA ILE A 93 -18.94 21.40 18.41
C ILE A 93 -18.05 21.55 17.18
N ILE A 94 -18.09 20.55 16.29
CA ILE A 94 -17.37 20.57 15.02
C ILE A 94 -18.39 20.41 13.89
N TYR A 95 -18.36 21.35 12.94
CA TYR A 95 -19.20 21.32 11.75
C TYR A 95 -18.41 21.76 10.51
N ARG A 96 -18.90 21.37 9.34
CA ARG A 96 -18.36 21.78 8.05
C ARG A 96 -19.50 22.29 7.17
N MET A 97 -19.22 23.30 6.36
CA MET A 97 -20.15 23.85 5.38
C MET A 97 -19.52 23.84 4.00
N ASP A 98 -20.34 23.84 2.95
CA ASP A 98 -19.87 24.10 1.59
C ASP A 98 -19.70 25.61 1.34
N ALA A 99 -19.33 25.98 0.11
CA ALA A 99 -19.06 27.37 -0.26
C ALA A 99 -20.31 28.26 -0.22
N GLU A 100 -21.50 27.67 -0.24
CA GLU A 100 -22.78 28.38 -0.18
C GLU A 100 -23.34 28.47 1.26
N GLY A 101 -22.61 27.96 2.25
CA GLY A 101 -22.99 28.01 3.67
C GLY A 101 -23.77 26.78 4.15
N ARG A 102 -24.09 25.84 3.26
CA ARG A 102 -24.91 24.68 3.64
C ARG A 102 -24.08 23.68 4.44
N MET A 103 -24.66 23.18 5.53
CA MET A 103 -24.00 22.20 6.39
C MET A 103 -23.72 20.89 5.62
N THR A 104 -22.46 20.43 5.63
CA THR A 104 -21.99 19.18 5.01
C THR A 104 -21.50 18.14 6.01
N TYR A 105 -21.30 18.54 7.27
CA TYR A 105 -20.98 17.64 8.37
C TYR A 105 -21.25 18.30 9.71
N VAL A 106 -21.73 17.53 10.71
CA VAL A 106 -21.81 17.95 12.12
C VAL A 106 -21.48 16.76 13.02
N ASN A 107 -20.59 16.97 13.99
CA ASN A 107 -20.23 15.92 14.94
C ASN A 107 -21.34 15.68 16.00
N PRO A 108 -21.27 14.56 16.75
CA PRO A 108 -22.34 14.20 17.69
C PRO A 108 -22.62 15.25 18.77
N VAL A 109 -21.62 16.00 19.25
CA VAL A 109 -21.82 17.10 20.21
C VAL A 109 -22.63 18.22 19.57
N GLY A 110 -22.29 18.63 18.35
CA GLY A 110 -23.03 19.64 17.60
C GLY A 110 -24.49 19.25 17.37
N LEU A 111 -24.75 18.01 16.98
CA LEU A 111 -26.13 17.51 16.80
C LEU A 111 -26.95 17.60 18.09
N ARG A 112 -26.37 17.14 19.22
CA ARG A 112 -27.03 17.24 20.52
C ARG A 112 -27.28 18.68 20.94
N TRP A 113 -26.32 19.57 20.71
CA TRP A 113 -26.47 21.00 21.02
C TRP A 113 -27.55 21.68 20.16
N MET A 114 -27.64 21.31 18.88
CA MET A 114 -28.68 21.80 17.96
C MET A 114 -30.05 21.12 18.17
N GLY A 115 -30.12 20.04 18.94
CA GLY A 115 -31.36 19.31 19.23
C GLY A 115 -31.78 18.30 18.16
N TYR A 116 -30.85 17.81 17.33
CA TYR A 116 -31.11 16.81 16.30
C TYR A 116 -30.59 15.43 16.71
N ALA A 117 -31.30 14.37 16.30
CA ALA A 117 -30.93 12.99 16.60
C ALA A 117 -29.98 12.42 15.54
N GLU A 118 -30.13 12.85 14.30
CA GLU A 118 -29.35 12.35 13.17
C GLU A 118 -28.79 13.48 12.30
N GLU A 119 -27.59 13.26 11.76
CA GLU A 119 -26.89 14.24 10.93
C GLU A 119 -27.71 14.63 9.69
N ARG A 120 -28.40 13.68 9.06
CA ARG A 120 -29.24 13.92 7.87
C ARG A 120 -30.33 14.98 8.10
N GLU A 121 -30.70 15.26 9.35
CA GLU A 121 -31.69 16.28 9.69
C GLU A 121 -31.14 17.69 9.57
N VAL A 122 -29.82 17.87 9.56
CA VAL A 122 -29.13 19.18 9.46
C VAL A 122 -28.39 19.38 8.15
N LEU A 123 -28.04 18.31 7.44
CA LEU A 123 -27.31 18.43 6.18
C LEU A 123 -28.11 19.24 5.14
N GLY A 124 -27.42 20.13 4.44
CA GLY A 124 -28.01 20.99 3.41
C GLY A 124 -28.78 22.20 3.95
N LYS A 125 -28.98 22.31 5.27
CA LYS A 125 -29.61 23.49 5.88
C LYS A 125 -28.59 24.62 6.06
N TYR A 126 -29.14 25.83 6.09
CA TYR A 126 -28.44 27.13 6.07
C TYR A 126 -27.79 27.40 4.72
#